data_AF-A0A542UUI3-F1
#
_entry.id   AF-A0A542UUI3-F1
#
_cell.length_a   1.000
_cell.length_b   1.000
_cell.length_c   1.000
_cell.angle_alpha   90.00
_cell.angle_beta   90.00
_cell.angle_gamma   90.00
#
_symmetry.space_group_name_H-M   'P 1'
#
loop_
_entity.id
_entity.type
_entity.pdbx_description
1 polymer ?
#
loop_
_entity_poly.entity_id
_entity_poly.type
_entity_poly.pdbx_seq_one_letter_code
_entity_poly.pdbx_strand_id
1 'polypeptide(L)'
;MSAETVTAVGALVYANRELLPILDEHLVDYEGEVLPTILLDDIVRWLVAHRASHEDLCRSVFSWLESALCDGSKVVRGLITVSGVVMIPAPGQPGAEVRDLLGPGLREVDPWST
;
A
#
# COMPACT_ATOMS: atom_id res chain seq x y z
N MET A 1 9.88 -15.14 2.44
CA MET A 1 9.94 -13.66 2.41
C MET A 1 11.31 -13.22 1.92
N SER A 2 11.41 -12.10 1.21
CA SER A 2 12.70 -11.58 0.73
C SER A 2 13.12 -10.35 1.52
N ALA A 3 14.42 -10.15 1.73
CA ALA A 3 14.94 -8.92 2.32
C ALA A 3 14.49 -7.67 1.55
N GLU A 4 14.37 -7.79 0.23
CA GLU A 4 13.96 -6.73 -0.67
C GLU A 4 12.52 -6.24 -0.42
N THR A 5 11.57 -7.16 -0.22
CA THR A 5 10.18 -6.79 0.13
C THR A 5 10.09 -6.08 1.47
N VAL A 6 10.92 -6.50 2.45
CA VAL A 6 10.98 -5.83 3.77
C VAL A 6 11.57 -4.43 3.62
N THR A 7 12.65 -4.29 2.85
CA THR A 7 13.24 -2.98 2.54
C THR A 7 12.24 -2.06 1.83
N ALA A 8 11.44 -2.58 0.90
CA ALA A 8 10.46 -1.78 0.18
C ALA A 8 9.39 -1.20 1.12
N VAL A 9 8.76 -2.02 1.97
CA VAL A 9 7.75 -1.52 2.92
C VAL A 9 8.36 -0.62 4.00
N GLY A 10 9.60 -0.89 4.41
CA GLY A 10 10.36 0.02 5.29
C GLY A 10 10.60 1.38 4.64
N ALA A 11 10.97 1.41 3.36
CA ALA A 11 11.16 2.64 2.59
C ALA A 11 9.84 3.42 2.39
N LEU A 12 8.72 2.72 2.20
CA LEU A 12 7.38 3.34 2.15
C LEU A 12 7.06 4.06 3.46
N VAL A 13 7.24 3.39 4.60
CA VAL A 13 6.98 3.98 5.93
C VAL A 13 7.96 5.12 6.23
N TYR A 14 9.22 4.99 5.82
CA TYR A 14 10.20 6.07 5.96
C TYR A 14 9.80 7.32 5.17
N ALA A 15 9.33 7.14 3.93
CA ALA A 15 8.84 8.23 3.08
C ALA A 15 7.54 8.86 3.60
N ASN A 16 6.72 8.08 4.31
CA ASN A 16 5.42 8.49 4.84
C ASN A 16 5.35 8.22 6.34
N ARG A 17 6.03 9.05 7.15
CA ARG A 17 6.22 8.82 8.59
C ARG A 17 4.92 8.71 9.40
N GLU A 18 3.81 9.21 8.86
CA GLU A 18 2.48 9.05 9.44
C GLU A 18 2.01 7.58 9.48
N LEU A 19 2.66 6.68 8.73
CA LEU A 19 2.41 5.24 8.76
C LEU A 19 3.13 4.53 9.91
N LEU A 20 4.00 5.21 10.67
CA LEU A 20 4.74 4.60 11.79
C LEU A 20 3.83 3.90 12.82
N PRO A 21 2.68 4.46 13.23
CA PRO A 21 1.78 3.76 14.15
C PRO A 21 1.28 2.41 13.61
N ILE A 22 1.06 2.30 12.30
CA ILE A 22 0.62 1.05 11.66
C ILE A 22 1.77 0.03 11.68
N LEU A 23 3.00 0.47 11.43
CA LEU A 23 4.18 -0.39 11.54
C LEU A 23 4.40 -0.86 12.99
N ASP A 24 4.23 0.03 13.98
CA ASP A 24 4.40 -0.32 15.39
C ASP A 24 3.36 -1.36 15.83
N GLU A 25 2.09 -1.19 15.45
CA GLU A 25 1.02 -2.17 15.71
C GLU A 25 1.33 -3.51 15.02
N HIS A 26 1.72 -3.47 13.74
CA HIS A 26 2.15 -4.66 13.01
C HIS A 26 3.28 -5.42 13.73
N LEU A 27 4.30 -4.71 14.20
CA LEU A 27 5.42 -5.34 14.91
C LEU A 27 4.98 -5.95 16.24
N VAL A 28 4.02 -5.36 16.94
CA VAL A 28 3.45 -5.96 18.16
C VAL A 28 2.69 -7.23 17.82
N ASP A 29 1.82 -7.20 16.80
CA ASP A 29 0.96 -8.32 16.40
C ASP A 29 1.73 -9.52 15.84
N TYR A 30 2.88 -9.25 15.22
CA TYR A 30 3.70 -10.26 14.55
C TYR A 30 5.07 -10.47 15.22
N GLU A 31 5.15 -10.31 16.55
CA GLU A 31 6.33 -10.67 17.37
C GLU A 31 7.65 -10.01 16.92
N GLY A 32 7.57 -8.79 16.41
CA GLY A 32 8.70 -8.01 15.89
C GLY A 32 9.05 -8.30 14.43
N GLU A 33 8.27 -9.12 13.74
CA GLU A 33 8.49 -9.45 12.32
C GLU A 33 7.73 -8.53 11.38
N VAL A 34 8.44 -8.00 10.38
CA VAL A 34 7.82 -7.29 9.25
C VAL A 34 7.35 -8.33 8.23
N LEU A 35 6.03 -8.45 8.07
CA LEU A 35 5.39 -9.30 7.07
C LEU A 35 4.88 -8.40 5.91
N PRO A 36 5.62 -8.24 4.80
CA PRO A 36 5.39 -7.14 3.86
C PRO A 36 4.03 -7.12 3.20
N THR A 37 3.47 -8.29 2.87
CA THR A 37 2.13 -8.38 2.27
C THR A 37 1.07 -7.91 3.25
N ILE A 38 1.17 -8.36 4.51
CA ILE A 38 0.20 -8.03 5.56
C ILE A 38 0.31 -6.55 5.93
N LEU A 39 1.53 -6.05 6.16
CA LEU A 39 1.74 -4.64 6.46
C LEU A 39 1.21 -3.74 5.34
N LEU A 40 1.43 -4.11 4.07
CA LEU A 40 0.90 -3.35 2.95
C LEU A 40 -0.64 -3.42 2.88
N ASP A 41 -1.23 -4.59 3.16
CA ASP A 41 -2.68 -4.74 3.27
C ASP A 41 -3.26 -3.84 4.38
N ASP A 42 -2.62 -3.79 5.55
CA ASP A 42 -3.05 -2.98 6.70
C ASP A 42 -2.91 -1.48 6.41
N ILE A 43 -1.83 -1.06 5.74
CA ILE A 43 -1.67 0.32 5.26
C ILE A 43 -2.82 0.68 4.32
N VAL A 44 -3.12 -0.14 3.29
CA VAL A 44 -4.20 0.16 2.34
C VAL A 44 -5.56 0.22 3.03
N ARG A 45 -5.85 -0.72 3.94
CA ARG A 45 -7.08 -0.69 4.75
C ARG A 45 -7.19 0.59 5.57
N TRP A 46 -6.10 1.00 6.20
CA TRP A 46 -6.06 2.21 7.00
C TRP A 46 -6.31 3.45 6.13
N LEU A 47 -5.66 3.54 4.97
CA LEU A 47 -5.88 4.65 4.02
C LEU A 47 -7.34 4.72 3.57
N VAL A 48 -7.95 3.58 3.26
CA VAL A 48 -9.37 3.51 2.91
C VAL A 48 -10.26 4.01 4.06
N ALA A 49 -9.98 3.62 5.30
CA ALA A 49 -10.74 4.09 6.46
C ALA A 49 -10.57 5.60 6.72
N HIS A 50 -9.41 6.17 6.41
CA HIS A 50 -9.03 7.54 6.75
C HIS A 50 -8.94 8.50 5.55
N ARG A 51 -9.37 8.06 4.37
CA ARG A 51 -9.28 8.79 3.09
C ARG A 51 -9.82 10.22 3.12
N ALA A 52 -10.86 10.49 3.92
CA ALA A 52 -11.47 11.81 4.01
C ALA A 52 -10.70 12.77 4.94
N SER A 53 -9.95 12.24 5.92
CA SER A 53 -9.18 13.03 6.88
C SER A 53 -7.69 13.10 6.56
N HIS A 54 -7.19 12.21 5.69
CA HIS A 54 -5.77 12.08 5.35
C HIS A 54 -5.57 11.97 3.83
N GLU A 55 -6.20 12.87 3.06
CA GLU A 55 -6.15 12.86 1.60
C GLU A 55 -4.72 12.99 1.06
N ASP A 56 -3.91 13.88 1.65
CA ASP A 56 -2.52 14.10 1.24
C ASP A 56 -1.65 12.85 1.45
N LEU A 57 -1.84 12.15 2.58
CA LEU A 57 -1.16 10.90 2.85
C LEU A 57 -1.58 9.80 1.87
N CYS A 58 -2.88 9.70 1.56
CA CYS A 58 -3.37 8.76 0.54
C CYS A 58 -2.70 9.02 -0.82
N ARG A 59 -2.69 10.28 -1.26
CA ARG A 59 -2.01 10.69 -2.51
C ARG A 59 -0.53 10.34 -2.49
N SER A 60 0.16 10.63 -1.38
CA SER A 60 1.58 10.35 -1.21
C SER A 60 1.88 8.85 -1.28
N VAL A 61 1.09 8.01 -0.59
CA VAL A 61 1.30 6.56 -0.59
C VAL A 61 1.03 5.95 -1.96
N PHE A 62 -0.09 6.29 -2.63
CA PHE A 62 -0.34 5.73 -3.97
C PHE A 62 0.65 6.22 -5.01
N SER A 63 1.13 7.46 -4.90
CA SER A 63 2.23 7.97 -5.74
C SER A 63 3.55 7.19 -5.52
N TRP A 64 3.85 6.88 -4.26
CA TRP A 64 5.01 6.06 -3.91
C TRP A 64 4.88 4.64 -4.49
N LEU A 65 3.70 4.02 -4.34
CA LEU A 65 3.42 2.68 -4.87
C LEU A 65 3.50 2.65 -6.40
N GLU A 66 3.00 3.67 -7.09
CA GLU A 66 3.12 3.81 -8.55
C GLU A 66 4.59 3.85 -8.98
N SER A 67 5.40 4.67 -8.31
CA SER A 67 6.84 4.78 -8.58
C SER A 67 7.56 3.47 -8.31
N ALA A 68 7.27 2.80 -7.19
CA ALA A 68 7.85 1.52 -6.83
C ALA A 68 7.41 0.38 -7.76
N LEU A 69 6.19 0.44 -8.33
CA LEU A 69 5.74 -0.48 -9.35
C LEU A 69 6.46 -0.24 -10.69
N CYS A 70 6.71 1.02 -11.06
CA CYS A 70 7.42 1.37 -12.29
C CYS A 70 8.93 1.07 -12.21
N ASP A 71 9.60 1.40 -11.12
CA ASP A 71 11.05 1.37 -11.03
C ASP A 71 11.60 0.21 -10.19
N GLY A 72 10.74 -0.42 -9.38
CA GLY A 72 11.11 -1.52 -8.50
C GLY A 72 11.45 -2.81 -9.25
N SER A 73 12.14 -3.71 -8.56
CA SER A 73 12.45 -5.04 -9.10
C SER A 73 11.20 -5.89 -9.29
N LYS A 74 11.35 -7.02 -9.98
CA LYS A 74 10.27 -8.00 -10.17
C LYS A 74 9.63 -8.43 -8.84
N VAL A 75 10.42 -8.52 -7.76
CA VAL A 75 9.94 -8.96 -6.46
C VAL A 75 9.09 -7.87 -5.79
N VAL A 76 9.53 -6.60 -5.84
CA VAL A 76 8.77 -5.46 -5.31
C VAL A 76 7.48 -5.24 -6.11
N ARG A 77 7.55 -5.31 -7.45
CA ARG A 77 6.37 -5.23 -8.32
C ARG A 77 5.36 -6.32 -7.99
N GLY A 78 5.84 -7.54 -7.73
CA GLY A 78 5.00 -8.66 -7.29
C GLY A 78 4.25 -8.35 -6.00
N LEU A 79 4.95 -7.83 -4.98
CA LEU A 79 4.33 -7.41 -3.71
C LEU A 79 3.22 -6.36 -3.93
N ILE A 80 3.50 -5.32 -4.72
CA ILE A 80 2.54 -4.24 -4.98
C ILE A 80 1.33 -4.77 -5.76
N THR A 81 1.54 -5.66 -6.73
CA THR A 81 0.46 -6.28 -7.51
C THR A 81 -0.48 -7.09 -6.61
N VAL A 82 0.06 -7.85 -5.64
CA VAL A 82 -0.77 -8.72 -4.80
C VAL A 82 -1.43 -8.01 -3.62
N SER A 83 -0.83 -6.94 -3.09
CA SER A 83 -1.28 -6.30 -1.84
C SER A 83 -1.53 -4.79 -1.96
N GLY A 84 -0.91 -4.10 -2.92
CA GLY A 84 -0.97 -2.63 -3.03
C GLY A 84 -2.32 -2.06 -3.49
N VAL A 85 -3.13 -2.87 -4.19
CA VAL A 85 -4.47 -2.47 -4.67
C VAL A 85 -5.58 -3.43 -4.24
N VAL A 86 -5.24 -4.63 -3.78
CA VAL A 86 -6.20 -5.71 -3.49
C VAL A 86 -7.17 -5.35 -2.37
N MET A 87 -6.70 -4.56 -1.39
CA MET A 87 -7.49 -4.19 -0.22
C MET A 87 -8.39 -2.98 -0.46
N ILE A 88 -8.38 -2.38 -1.65
CA ILE A 88 -9.30 -1.28 -1.99
C ILE A 88 -10.70 -1.87 -2.26
N PRO A 89 -11.77 -1.43 -1.56
CA PRO A 89 -13.13 -2.00 -1.68
C PRO A 89 -13.68 -1.97 -3.10
N ALA A 90 -14.42 -2.98 -3.54
CA ALA A 90 -14.97 -3.06 -4.91
C ALA A 90 -15.75 -1.79 -5.34
N PRO A 91 -15.80 -1.46 -6.65
CA PRO A 91 -16.55 -0.30 -7.14
C PRO A 91 -17.97 -0.21 -6.58
N GLY A 92 -18.35 0.99 -6.11
CA GLY A 92 -19.64 1.25 -5.46
C GLY A 92 -19.70 0.93 -3.97
N GLN A 93 -18.65 0.34 -3.38
CA GLN A 93 -18.53 0.19 -1.93
C GLN A 93 -17.88 1.44 -1.30
N PRO A 94 -18.20 1.77 -0.03
CA PRO A 94 -17.51 2.84 0.69
C PRO A 94 -15.99 2.61 0.70
N GLY A 95 -15.19 3.59 0.28
CA GLY A 95 -13.74 3.46 0.19
C GLY A 95 -13.21 3.20 -1.23
N ALA A 96 -14.08 2.83 -2.18
CA ALA A 96 -13.70 2.59 -3.55
C ALA A 96 -13.18 3.84 -4.28
N GLU A 97 -13.58 5.04 -3.82
CA GLU A 97 -13.13 6.34 -4.37
C GLU A 97 -11.61 6.56 -4.27
N VAL A 98 -10.93 5.81 -3.39
CA VAL A 98 -9.47 5.81 -3.33
C VAL A 98 -8.83 5.35 -4.66
N ARG A 99 -9.56 4.60 -5.50
CA ARG A 99 -9.09 4.23 -6.84
C ARG A 99 -8.81 5.42 -7.75
N ASP A 100 -9.44 6.56 -7.50
CA ASP A 100 -9.20 7.77 -8.29
C ASP A 100 -7.76 8.28 -8.12
N LEU A 101 -7.07 7.85 -7.06
CA LEU A 101 -5.68 8.18 -6.77
C LEU A 101 -4.66 7.26 -7.45
N LEU A 102 -5.10 6.14 -8.05
CA LEU A 102 -4.18 5.20 -8.68
C LEU A 102 -3.55 5.82 -9.94
N GLY A 103 -2.22 5.67 -10.05
CA GLY A 103 -1.50 5.97 -11.27
C GLY A 103 -1.78 4.96 -12.38
N PRO A 104 -1.25 5.19 -13.60
CA PRO A 104 -1.52 4.34 -14.75
C PRO A 104 -1.08 2.89 -14.54
N GLY A 105 0.11 2.65 -13.98
CA GLY A 105 0.61 1.29 -13.72
C GLY A 105 -0.19 0.57 -12.65
N LEU A 106 -0.54 1.25 -11.56
CA LEU A 106 -1.39 0.68 -10.52
C LEU A 106 -2.79 0.35 -11.03
N ARG A 107 -3.33 1.15 -11.97
CA ARG A 107 -4.60 0.81 -12.64
C ARG A 107 -4.48 -0.46 -13.46
N GLU A 108 -3.39 -0.69 -14.19
CA GLU A 108 -3.21 -1.92 -14.98
C GLU A 108 -3.22 -3.20 -14.13
N VAL A 109 -2.86 -3.10 -12.85
CA VAL A 109 -2.86 -4.22 -11.91
C VAL A 109 -4.06 -4.21 -10.95
N ASP A 110 -4.95 -3.21 -11.04
CA ASP A 110 -6.18 -3.18 -10.26
C ASP A 110 -7.15 -4.25 -10.79
N PRO A 111 -7.66 -5.17 -9.95
CA PRO A 111 -8.56 -6.23 -10.38
C PRO A 111 -9.90 -5.74 -10.96
N TRP A 112 -10.19 -4.45 -10.81
CA TRP A 112 -11.39 -3.81 -11.34
C TRP A 112 -11.12 -2.84 -12.50
N SER A 113 -9.87 -2.76 -12.97
CA SER A 113 -9.59 -2.09 -14.23
C SER A 113 -10.26 -2.87 -15.36
N THR A 114 -11.03 -2.14 -16.18
CA THR A 114 -11.74 -2.67 -17.35
C THR A 114 -11.10 -2.16 -18.62
#